data_AF-A0A6A5GM06-F1
#
_entry.id   AF-A0A6A5GM06-F1
#
_cell.length_a   1.000
_cell.length_b   1.000
_cell.length_c   1.000
_cell.angle_alpha   90.00
_cell.angle_beta   90.00
_cell.angle_gamma   90.00
#
_symmetry.space_group_name_H-M   'P 1'
#
loop_
_entity.id
_entity.type
_entity.pdbx_description
1 polymer ?
#
loop_
_entity_poly.entity_id
_entity_poly.type
_entity_poly.pdbx_seq_one_letter_code
_entity_poly.pdbx_strand_id
1 'polypeptide(L)'
;MNRLLYYGSVESIPFYNCSWKSQSEWLETGLKRPLLGYPITVFGVFIELLYPPILYIIFKTKLIRHACYKIIVMLALVDMTATACSCLISGPLFIKGAVFCAYPEFIYVTGMFVLTTWCTSCACTLLLFINRIVFITLPEYSHIIDGKLAYLSIFLIVIYFIFWFFFTPTVCFNSIGMAWFPDPLAMETPTEEATDYYRNTPQAWNR
;
A
#
# COMPACT_ATOMS: atom_id res chain seq x y z
N MET A 1 -14.37 -9.04 -0.54
CA MET A 1 -14.55 -8.64 -1.95
C MET A 1 -14.54 -7.13 -2.00
N ASN A 2 -13.84 -6.55 -2.96
CA ASN A 2 -13.63 -5.11 -3.03
C ASN A 2 -14.97 -4.39 -3.20
N ARG A 3 -15.35 -3.59 -2.21
CA ARG A 3 -16.68 -2.97 -2.11
C ARG A 3 -16.95 -2.01 -3.28
N LEU A 4 -15.91 -1.39 -3.82
CA LEU A 4 -16.01 -0.53 -5.00
C LEU A 4 -16.52 -1.28 -6.24
N LEU A 5 -16.10 -2.54 -6.44
CA LEU A 5 -16.56 -3.35 -7.57
C LEU A 5 -18.02 -3.80 -7.43
N TYR A 6 -18.53 -3.85 -6.20
CA TYR A 6 -19.92 -4.24 -5.93
C TYR A 6 -20.88 -3.05 -6.04
N TYR A 7 -20.50 -1.89 -5.48
CA TYR A 7 -21.36 -0.71 -5.42
C TYR A 7 -21.16 0.28 -6.58
N GLY A 8 -20.08 0.15 -7.36
CA GLY A 8 -19.80 0.94 -8.57
C GLY A 8 -19.25 2.35 -8.34
N SER A 9 -19.49 2.94 -7.16
CA SER A 9 -18.91 4.22 -6.72
C SER A 9 -18.64 4.17 -5.22
N VAL A 10 -17.76 5.03 -4.73
CA VAL A 10 -17.43 5.14 -3.30
C VAL A 10 -18.59 5.74 -2.51
N GLU A 11 -19.31 6.71 -3.08
CA GLU A 11 -20.45 7.37 -2.42
C GLU A 11 -21.66 6.44 -2.25
N SER A 12 -21.78 5.40 -3.09
CA SER A 12 -22.82 4.37 -2.96
C SER A 12 -22.46 3.26 -1.96
N ILE A 13 -21.23 3.23 -1.43
CA ILE A 13 -20.86 2.30 -0.37
C ILE A 13 -21.53 2.74 0.94
N PRO A 14 -22.23 1.84 1.65
CA PRO A 14 -22.79 2.15 2.95
C PRO A 14 -21.77 2.79 3.90
N PHE A 15 -22.18 3.86 4.58
CA PHE A 15 -21.37 4.64 5.53
C PHE A 15 -20.24 5.50 4.94
N TYR A 16 -19.97 5.43 3.63
CA TYR A 16 -18.97 6.25 2.93
C TYR A 16 -19.55 7.54 2.30
N ASN A 17 -20.78 7.90 2.64
CA ASN A 17 -21.49 9.04 2.06
C ASN A 17 -20.90 10.38 2.55
N CYS A 18 -20.42 11.20 1.62
CA CYS A 18 -19.79 12.50 1.88
C CYS A 18 -20.69 13.70 1.52
N SER A 19 -21.95 13.49 1.14
CA SER A 19 -22.85 14.48 0.53
C SER A 19 -23.36 15.57 1.48
N TRP A 20 -23.04 15.49 2.77
CA TRP A 20 -23.52 16.45 3.78
C TRP A 20 -22.68 17.73 3.87
N LYS A 21 -21.49 17.76 3.26
CA LYS A 21 -20.61 18.93 3.15
C LYS A 21 -20.07 19.06 1.74
N SER A 22 -19.85 20.29 1.30
CA SER A 22 -19.14 20.57 0.05
C SER A 22 -17.65 20.22 0.17
N GLN A 23 -16.99 20.02 -0.97
CA GLN A 23 -15.55 19.70 -1.01
C GLN A 23 -14.68 20.76 -0.31
N SER A 24 -15.05 22.04 -0.42
CA SER A 24 -14.34 23.14 0.26
C SER A 24 -14.45 23.05 1.79
N GLU A 25 -15.64 22.74 2.31
CA GLU A 25 -15.87 22.58 3.75
C GLU A 25 -15.12 21.35 4.31
N TRP A 26 -14.97 20.30 3.49
CA TRP A 26 -14.14 19.15 3.84
C TRP A 26 -12.66 19.48 3.92
N LEU A 27 -12.15 20.31 3.01
CA LEU A 27 -10.76 20.78 3.04
C LEU A 27 -10.49 21.68 4.24
N GLU A 28 -11.49 22.43 4.73
CA GLU A 28 -11.38 23.22 5.96
C GLU A 28 -11.42 22.38 7.23
N THR A 29 -12.07 21.20 7.18
CA THR A 29 -12.10 20.26 8.30
C THR A 29 -10.70 19.66 8.56
N GLY A 30 -9.86 19.51 7.53
CA GLY A 30 -8.53 18.94 7.66
C GLY A 30 -7.44 19.93 8.08
N LEU A 31 -6.31 19.39 8.56
CA LEU A 31 -5.18 20.21 9.02
C LEU A 31 -4.09 20.30 7.94
N LYS A 32 -3.83 21.51 7.46
CA LYS A 32 -2.74 21.77 6.49
C LYS A 32 -1.39 21.62 7.20
N ARG A 33 -0.57 20.67 6.72
CA ARG A 33 0.76 20.37 7.28
C ARG A 33 1.84 20.47 6.19
N PRO A 34 2.09 21.67 5.62
CA PRO A 34 3.08 21.82 4.55
C PRO A 34 4.50 21.48 4.99
N LEU A 35 4.86 21.74 6.25
CA LEU A 35 6.16 21.38 6.83
C LEU A 35 6.40 19.87 6.87
N LEU A 36 5.33 19.06 6.88
CA LEU A 36 5.42 17.61 6.79
C LEU A 36 5.35 17.15 5.32
N GLY A 37 4.44 17.74 4.54
CA GLY A 37 4.16 17.33 3.18
C GLY A 37 5.33 17.54 2.21
N TYR A 38 5.97 18.73 2.23
CA TYR A 38 7.08 19.02 1.32
C TYR A 38 8.28 18.06 1.49
N PRO A 39 8.81 17.84 2.72
CA PRO A 39 9.91 16.89 2.90
C PRO A 39 9.55 15.46 2.46
N ILE A 40 8.33 14.99 2.75
CA ILE A 40 7.88 13.64 2.36
C ILE A 40 7.84 13.51 0.83
N THR A 41 7.31 14.51 0.11
CA THR A 41 7.26 14.47 -1.35
C THR A 41 8.66 14.51 -1.95
N VAL A 42 9.54 15.39 -1.46
CA VAL A 42 10.92 15.48 -1.96
C VAL A 42 11.68 14.17 -1.73
N PHE A 43 11.53 13.57 -0.55
CA PHE A 43 12.11 12.28 -0.24
C PHE A 43 11.58 11.18 -1.18
N GLY A 44 10.26 11.11 -1.38
CA GLY A 44 9.65 10.15 -2.31
C GLY A 44 10.15 10.29 -3.74
N VAL A 45 10.27 11.53 -4.26
CA VAL A 45 10.82 11.79 -5.60
C VAL A 45 12.27 11.30 -5.68
N PHE A 46 13.08 11.60 -4.67
CA PHE A 46 14.48 11.15 -4.64
C PHE A 46 14.58 9.62 -4.67
N ILE A 47 13.80 8.92 -3.86
CA ILE A 47 13.78 7.46 -3.80
C ILE A 47 13.32 6.85 -5.14
N GLU A 48 12.28 7.39 -5.77
CA GLU A 48 11.80 6.89 -7.07
C GLU A 48 12.77 7.13 -8.22
N LEU A 49 13.67 8.10 -8.10
CA LEU A 49 14.75 8.28 -9.06
C LEU A 49 15.89 7.25 -8.86
N LEU A 50 16.05 6.69 -7.66
CA LEU A 50 17.08 5.69 -7.36
C LEU A 50 16.69 4.27 -7.79
N TYR A 51 15.41 3.89 -7.75
CA TYR A 51 14.99 2.54 -8.12
C TYR A 51 15.26 2.17 -9.60
N PRO A 52 14.94 2.99 -10.61
CA PRO A 52 15.18 2.68 -12.02
C PRO A 52 16.63 2.34 -12.38
N PRO A 53 17.68 3.10 -11.96
CA PRO A 53 19.06 2.74 -12.27
C PRO A 53 19.49 1.43 -11.59
N ILE A 54 19.00 1.14 -10.37
CA ILE A 54 19.27 -0.13 -9.69
C ILE A 54 18.70 -1.30 -10.49
N LEU A 55 17.42 -1.20 -10.90
CA LEU A 55 16.78 -2.21 -11.73
C LEU A 55 17.52 -2.37 -13.07
N TYR A 56 17.87 -1.27 -13.73
CA TYR A 56 18.62 -1.29 -14.98
C TYR A 56 19.94 -2.06 -14.86
N ILE A 57 20.71 -1.85 -13.79
CA ILE A 57 21.97 -2.57 -13.54
C ILE A 57 21.73 -4.08 -13.37
N ILE A 58 20.68 -4.47 -12.62
CA ILE A 58 20.34 -5.89 -12.40
C ILE A 58 20.04 -6.59 -13.73
N PHE A 59 19.27 -5.94 -14.62
CA PHE A 59 18.96 -6.50 -15.93
C PHE A 59 20.18 -6.50 -16.87
N LYS A 60 20.97 -5.41 -16.89
CA LYS A 60 22.15 -5.28 -17.74
C LYS A 60 23.23 -6.31 -17.41
N THR A 61 23.48 -6.54 -16.13
CA THR A 61 24.47 -7.52 -15.64
C THR A 61 23.96 -8.96 -15.68
N LYS A 62 22.70 -9.19 -16.09
CA LYS A 62 22.03 -10.50 -16.12
C LYS A 62 21.98 -11.18 -14.74
N LEU A 63 22.07 -10.41 -13.65
CA LEU A 63 21.94 -10.90 -12.27
C LEU A 63 20.57 -11.52 -11.99
N ILE A 64 19.54 -11.12 -12.75
CA ILE A 64 18.18 -11.69 -12.71
C ILE A 64 18.11 -13.22 -12.93
N ARG A 65 19.19 -13.84 -13.43
CA ARG A 65 19.31 -15.30 -13.54
C ARG A 65 19.26 -15.98 -12.17
N HIS A 66 19.78 -15.33 -11.12
CA HIS A 66 19.78 -15.85 -9.77
C HIS A 66 18.42 -15.67 -9.10
N ALA A 67 17.99 -16.68 -8.34
CA ALA A 67 16.70 -16.74 -7.67
C ALA A 67 16.42 -15.52 -6.78
N CYS A 68 17.38 -15.14 -5.94
CA CYS A 68 17.25 -14.01 -5.02
C CYS A 68 17.03 -12.68 -5.75
N TYR A 69 17.70 -12.45 -6.89
CA TYR A 69 17.55 -11.22 -7.65
C TYR A 69 16.16 -11.10 -8.29
N LYS A 70 15.49 -12.21 -8.61
CA LYS A 70 14.09 -12.17 -9.08
C LYS A 70 13.15 -11.64 -8.00
N ILE A 71 13.34 -12.05 -6.75
CA ILE A 71 12.55 -11.56 -5.62
C ILE A 71 12.90 -10.09 -5.32
N ILE A 72 14.18 -9.70 -5.40
CA ILE A 72 14.61 -8.29 -5.24
C ILE A 72 13.93 -7.39 -6.28
N VAL A 73 13.83 -7.81 -7.55
CA VAL A 73 13.13 -7.04 -8.58
C VAL A 73 11.64 -6.91 -8.24
N MET A 74 10.97 -7.98 -7.80
CA MET A 74 9.58 -7.89 -7.36
C MET A 74 9.40 -6.96 -6.16
N LEU A 75 10.29 -7.04 -5.16
CA LEU A 75 10.29 -6.15 -4.00
C LEU A 75 10.46 -4.69 -4.43
N ALA A 76 11.41 -4.39 -5.31
CA ALA A 76 11.63 -3.04 -5.82
C ALA A 76 10.39 -2.47 -6.53
N LEU A 77 9.68 -3.29 -7.34
CA LEU A 77 8.43 -2.85 -7.98
C LEU A 77 7.33 -2.54 -6.94
N VAL A 78 7.19 -3.39 -5.92
CA VAL A 78 6.23 -3.17 -4.83
C VAL A 78 6.59 -1.92 -4.05
N ASP A 79 7.86 -1.72 -3.70
CA ASP A 79 8.32 -0.55 -2.95
C ASP A 79 8.17 0.76 -3.75
N MET A 80 8.39 0.74 -5.07
CA MET A 80 8.12 1.89 -5.94
C MET A 80 6.64 2.27 -5.87
N THR A 81 5.73 1.30 -5.99
CA THR A 81 4.29 1.56 -5.87
C THR A 81 3.88 2.04 -4.48
N ALA A 82 4.49 1.49 -3.42
CA ALA A 82 4.28 1.94 -2.05
C ALA A 82 4.77 3.38 -1.85
N THR A 83 5.96 3.71 -2.35
CA THR A 83 6.56 5.06 -2.26
C THR A 83 5.73 6.08 -3.04
N ALA A 84 5.22 5.72 -4.21
CA ALA A 84 4.31 6.57 -4.97
C ALA A 84 3.04 6.91 -4.15
N CYS A 85 2.42 5.92 -3.50
CA CYS A 85 1.20 6.16 -2.72
C CYS A 85 1.47 6.89 -1.40
N SER A 86 2.50 6.45 -0.66
CA SER A 86 2.82 6.96 0.68
C SER A 86 3.57 8.29 0.67
N CYS A 87 4.29 8.64 -0.39
CA CYS A 87 5.07 9.87 -0.46
C CYS A 87 4.57 10.84 -1.54
N LEU A 88 4.46 10.38 -2.78
CA LEU A 88 4.09 11.25 -3.91
C LEU A 88 2.62 11.65 -3.88
N ILE A 89 1.74 10.78 -3.39
CA ILE A 89 0.30 11.09 -3.23
C ILE A 89 0.03 11.67 -1.85
N SER A 90 0.49 11.03 -0.77
CA SER A 90 0.19 11.50 0.60
C SER A 90 0.80 12.87 0.90
N GLY A 91 1.98 13.20 0.36
CA GLY A 91 2.64 14.49 0.59
C GLY A 91 1.82 15.70 0.10
N PRO A 92 1.35 15.74 -1.15
CA PRO A 92 0.41 16.77 -1.62
C PRO A 92 -0.92 16.78 -0.85
N LEU A 93 -1.44 15.62 -0.43
CA LEU A 93 -2.62 15.56 0.43
C LEU A 93 -2.37 16.23 1.79
N PHE A 94 -1.17 16.08 2.38
CA PHE A 94 -0.77 16.79 3.60
C PHE A 94 -0.63 18.31 3.41
N ILE A 95 -0.12 18.76 2.26
CA ILE A 95 0.01 20.19 1.95
C ILE A 95 -1.38 20.84 1.86
N LYS A 96 -2.33 20.16 1.22
CA LYS A 96 -3.71 20.63 1.08
C LYS A 96 -4.54 20.49 2.35
N GLY A 97 -4.12 19.63 3.28
CA GLY A 97 -4.93 19.27 4.46
C GLY A 97 -6.11 18.38 4.10
N ALA A 98 -5.97 17.51 3.10
CA ALA A 98 -7.08 16.69 2.63
C ALA A 98 -7.56 15.68 3.70
N VAL A 99 -8.86 15.44 3.71
CA VAL A 99 -9.53 14.34 4.41
C VAL A 99 -10.17 13.43 3.37
N PHE A 100 -10.60 12.23 3.76
CA PHE A 100 -11.20 11.24 2.87
C PHE A 100 -12.24 11.84 1.89
N CYS A 101 -13.23 12.56 2.42
CA CYS A 101 -14.31 13.14 1.63
C CYS A 101 -13.90 14.33 0.74
N ALA A 102 -12.67 14.84 0.85
CA ALA A 102 -12.19 15.87 -0.09
C ALA A 102 -11.91 15.29 -1.49
N TYR A 103 -11.52 14.00 -1.57
CA TYR A 103 -11.25 13.30 -2.82
C TYR A 103 -11.59 11.79 -2.66
N PRO A 104 -12.89 11.44 -2.49
CA PRO A 104 -13.29 10.11 -2.02
C PRO A 104 -12.84 8.97 -2.93
N GLU A 105 -13.10 9.05 -4.24
CA GLU A 105 -12.68 8.04 -5.22
C GLU A 105 -11.16 7.85 -5.25
N PHE A 106 -10.42 8.97 -5.31
CA PHE A 106 -8.97 8.94 -5.40
C PHE A 106 -8.30 8.41 -4.12
N ILE A 107 -8.77 8.86 -2.95
CA ILE A 107 -8.25 8.41 -1.66
C ILE A 107 -8.63 6.94 -1.43
N TYR A 108 -9.85 6.53 -1.76
CA TYR A 108 -10.29 5.14 -1.63
C TYR A 108 -9.39 4.20 -2.45
N VAL A 109 -9.15 4.52 -3.74
CA VAL A 109 -8.31 3.70 -4.62
C VAL A 109 -6.87 3.68 -4.17
N THR A 110 -6.31 4.85 -3.83
CA THR A 110 -4.94 4.95 -3.32
C THR A 110 -4.77 4.13 -2.04
N GLY A 111 -5.74 4.20 -1.14
CA GLY A 111 -5.75 3.44 0.12
C GLY A 111 -5.62 1.93 -0.06
N MET A 112 -6.28 1.39 -1.10
CA MET A 112 -6.20 -0.03 -1.43
C MET A 112 -4.77 -0.42 -1.80
N PHE A 113 -4.11 0.41 -2.63
CA PHE A 113 -2.73 0.19 -2.99
C PHE A 113 -1.79 0.38 -1.80
N VAL A 114 -1.98 1.40 -0.96
CA VAL A 114 -1.15 1.63 0.24
C VAL A 114 -1.13 0.38 1.13
N LEU A 115 -2.30 -0.15 1.48
CA LEU A 115 -2.38 -1.31 2.37
C LEU A 115 -1.82 -2.57 1.69
N THR A 116 -2.22 -2.83 0.44
CA THR A 116 -1.80 -4.03 -0.30
C THR A 116 -0.29 -4.05 -0.49
N THR A 117 0.31 -2.94 -0.92
CA THR A 117 1.74 -2.84 -1.19
C THR A 117 2.56 -2.91 0.09
N TRP A 118 2.09 -2.31 1.20
CA TRP A 118 2.72 -2.44 2.51
C TRP A 118 2.81 -3.90 2.96
N CYS A 119 1.68 -4.60 2.99
CA CYS A 119 1.64 -6.02 3.38
C CYS A 119 2.50 -6.87 2.44
N THR A 120 2.43 -6.62 1.13
CA THR A 120 3.20 -7.36 0.13
C THR A 120 4.70 -7.13 0.27
N SER A 121 5.16 -5.91 0.59
CA SER A 121 6.58 -5.62 0.84
C SER A 121 7.11 -6.42 2.04
N CYS A 122 6.34 -6.54 3.12
CA CYS A 122 6.67 -7.42 4.25
C CYS A 122 6.78 -8.90 3.84
N ALA A 123 5.86 -9.41 3.01
CA ALA A 123 5.94 -10.77 2.51
C ALA A 123 7.16 -11.00 1.59
N CYS A 124 7.46 -10.04 0.70
CA CYS A 124 8.63 -10.05 -0.17
C CYS A 124 9.94 -10.13 0.62
N THR A 125 10.10 -9.31 1.66
CA THR A 125 11.30 -9.28 2.50
C THR A 125 11.47 -10.57 3.31
N LEU A 126 10.38 -11.10 3.88
CA LEU A 126 10.40 -12.39 4.59
C LEU A 126 10.80 -13.54 3.67
N LEU A 127 10.21 -13.63 2.47
CA LEU A 127 10.50 -14.69 1.53
C LEU A 127 11.93 -14.56 0.96
N LEU A 128 12.41 -13.34 0.70
CA LEU A 128 13.81 -13.11 0.33
C LEU A 128 14.76 -13.63 1.42
N PHE A 129 14.46 -13.36 2.68
CA PHE A 129 15.25 -13.83 3.83
C PHE A 129 15.27 -15.36 3.91
N ILE A 130 14.11 -16.02 3.74
CA ILE A 130 14.00 -17.48 3.72
C ILE A 130 14.81 -18.07 2.56
N ASN A 131 14.71 -17.50 1.35
CA ASN A 131 15.50 -17.95 0.19
C ASN A 131 17.00 -17.86 0.48
N ARG A 132 17.43 -16.80 1.17
CA ARG A 132 18.84 -16.63 1.55
C ARG A 132 19.30 -17.63 2.60
N ILE A 133 18.48 -17.96 3.60
CA ILE A 133 18.79 -19.00 4.58
C ILE A 133 18.94 -20.35 3.90
N VAL A 134 17.98 -20.73 3.04
CA VAL A 134 18.03 -22.03 2.35
C VAL A 134 19.29 -22.15 1.49
N PHE A 135 19.67 -21.07 0.80
CA PHE A 135 20.90 -21.03 0.01
C PHE A 135 22.17 -21.25 0.85
N ILE A 136 22.24 -20.65 2.04
CA ILE A 136 23.41 -20.78 2.94
C ILE A 136 23.45 -22.16 3.61
N THR A 137 22.31 -22.69 4.03
CA THR A 137 22.22 -23.95 4.80
C THR A 137 22.37 -25.19 3.93
N LEU A 138 21.93 -25.13 2.66
CA LEU A 138 21.94 -26.28 1.73
C LEU A 138 22.74 -25.98 0.45
N PRO A 139 24.05 -25.69 0.56
CA PRO A 139 24.86 -25.32 -0.60
C PRO A 139 24.94 -26.46 -1.64
N GLU A 140 24.93 -27.72 -1.21
CA GLU A 140 25.02 -28.91 -2.08
C GLU A 140 23.80 -29.10 -2.99
N TYR A 141 22.61 -28.69 -2.54
CA TYR A 141 21.36 -28.80 -3.31
C TYR A 141 20.93 -27.49 -3.97
N SER A 142 21.73 -26.43 -3.83
CA SER A 142 21.45 -25.09 -4.32
C SER A 142 21.05 -25.08 -5.81
N HIS A 143 21.76 -25.80 -6.68
CA HIS A 143 21.47 -25.87 -8.11
C HIS A 143 20.06 -26.39 -8.47
N ILE A 144 19.47 -27.25 -7.63
CA ILE A 144 18.16 -27.85 -7.88
C ILE A 144 17.04 -27.02 -7.23
N ILE A 145 17.32 -26.43 -6.07
CA ILE A 145 16.34 -25.75 -5.22
C ILE A 145 16.17 -24.28 -5.63
N ASP A 146 17.24 -23.59 -6.02
CA ASP A 146 17.28 -22.12 -6.15
C ASP A 146 16.21 -21.61 -7.13
N GLY A 147 16.12 -22.22 -8.32
CA GLY A 147 15.12 -21.87 -9.31
C GLY A 147 13.69 -22.10 -8.81
N LYS A 148 13.38 -23.31 -8.35
CA LYS A 148 12.03 -23.72 -7.95
C LYS A 148 11.53 -22.93 -6.74
N LEU A 149 12.39 -22.70 -5.75
CA LEU A 149 12.05 -21.96 -4.54
C LEU A 149 11.75 -20.49 -4.83
N ALA A 150 12.51 -19.84 -5.71
CA ALA A 150 12.19 -18.47 -6.12
C ALA A 150 10.86 -18.38 -6.88
N TYR A 151 10.57 -19.31 -7.79
CA TYR A 151 9.27 -19.31 -8.48
C TYR A 151 8.12 -19.55 -7.51
N LEU A 152 8.27 -20.47 -6.54
CA LEU A 152 7.30 -20.68 -5.48
C LEU A 152 7.10 -19.42 -4.62
N SER A 153 8.20 -18.75 -4.25
CA SER A 153 8.16 -17.54 -3.44
C SER A 153 7.44 -16.41 -4.17
N ILE A 154 7.74 -16.20 -5.46
CA ILE A 154 7.06 -15.21 -6.29
C ILE A 154 5.56 -15.54 -6.41
N PHE A 155 5.22 -16.81 -6.59
CA PHE A 155 3.82 -17.25 -6.65
C PHE A 155 3.07 -16.95 -5.34
N LEU A 156 3.68 -17.22 -4.19
CA LEU A 156 3.10 -16.87 -2.89
C LEU A 156 2.93 -15.36 -2.70
N ILE A 157 3.92 -14.56 -3.13
CA ILE A 157 3.84 -13.08 -3.10
C ILE A 157 2.66 -12.59 -3.93
N VAL A 158 2.48 -13.11 -5.15
CA VAL A 158 1.39 -12.69 -6.05
C VAL A 158 0.03 -13.07 -5.46
N ILE A 159 -0.12 -14.28 -4.93
CA ILE A 159 -1.38 -14.69 -4.26
C ILE A 159 -1.66 -13.78 -3.07
N TYR A 160 -0.64 -13.48 -2.26
CA TYR A 160 -0.79 -12.62 -1.10
C TYR A 160 -1.21 -11.19 -1.50
N PHE A 161 -0.61 -10.63 -2.54
CA PHE A 161 -1.01 -9.35 -3.11
C PHE A 161 -2.48 -9.37 -3.56
N ILE A 162 -2.90 -10.39 -4.32
CA ILE A 162 -4.29 -10.53 -4.79
C ILE A 162 -5.25 -10.64 -3.60
N PHE A 163 -4.88 -11.41 -2.57
CA PHE A 163 -5.69 -11.55 -1.37
C PHE A 163 -5.95 -10.20 -0.71
N TRP A 164 -4.90 -9.41 -0.43
CA TRP A 164 -5.05 -8.10 0.20
C TRP A 164 -5.79 -7.10 -0.68
N PHE A 165 -5.56 -7.14 -2.00
CA PHE A 165 -6.19 -6.20 -2.92
C PHE A 165 -7.71 -6.39 -3.04
N PHE A 166 -8.19 -7.64 -3.03
CA PHE A 166 -9.62 -7.95 -3.25
C PHE A 166 -10.41 -8.25 -1.98
N PHE A 167 -9.78 -8.77 -0.93
CA PHE A 167 -10.52 -9.28 0.23
C PHE A 167 -10.45 -8.38 1.46
N THR A 168 -9.53 -7.42 1.49
CA THR A 168 -9.38 -6.52 2.63
C THR A 168 -10.09 -5.18 2.40
N PRO A 169 -10.72 -4.58 3.43
CA PRO A 169 -11.21 -3.20 3.34
C PRO A 169 -10.06 -2.22 3.10
N THR A 170 -10.37 -1.13 2.39
CA THR A 170 -9.40 -0.06 2.12
C THR A 170 -9.09 0.75 3.39
N VAL A 171 -8.04 1.56 3.31
CA VAL A 171 -7.72 2.58 4.30
C VAL A 171 -7.91 3.97 3.68
N CYS A 172 -8.32 4.93 4.48
CA CYS A 172 -8.69 6.27 4.07
C CYS A 172 -7.73 7.29 4.68
N PHE A 173 -7.22 8.21 3.87
CA PHE A 173 -6.29 9.23 4.33
C PHE A 173 -6.98 10.28 5.19
N ASN A 174 -6.37 10.64 6.32
CA ASN A 174 -6.79 11.77 7.13
C ASN A 174 -5.60 12.62 7.59
N SER A 175 -5.61 13.91 7.22
CA SER A 175 -4.55 14.87 7.57
C SER A 175 -4.48 15.23 9.06
N ILE A 176 -5.59 15.12 9.80
CA ILE A 176 -5.65 15.42 11.24
C ILE A 176 -4.83 14.36 12.00
N GLY A 177 -5.19 13.09 11.79
CA GLY A 177 -4.53 11.94 12.42
C GLY A 177 -3.20 11.52 11.78
N MET A 178 -2.78 12.21 10.71
CA MET A 178 -1.50 11.99 10.00
C MET A 178 -1.28 10.56 9.50
N ALA A 179 -2.36 9.84 9.18
CA ALA A 179 -2.28 8.44 8.80
C ALA A 179 -3.43 8.04 7.87
N TRP A 180 -3.32 6.81 7.37
CA TRP A 180 -4.36 6.12 6.64
C TRP A 180 -5.12 5.23 7.63
N PHE A 181 -6.39 5.53 7.89
CA PHE A 181 -7.23 4.81 8.85
C PHE A 181 -8.26 3.94 8.12
N PRO A 182 -8.65 2.77 8.65
CA PRO A 182 -9.76 2.01 8.08
C PRO A 182 -11.09 2.79 8.10
N ASP A 183 -11.26 3.67 9.08
CA ASP A 183 -12.42 4.56 9.18
C ASP A 183 -12.26 5.76 8.23
N PRO A 184 -13.21 6.00 7.29
CA PRO A 184 -13.21 7.17 6.43
C PRO A 184 -13.43 8.49 7.18
N LEU A 185 -13.88 8.45 8.45
CA LEU A 185 -14.21 9.62 9.27
C LEU A 185 -15.19 10.57 8.55
N ALA A 186 -16.10 9.97 7.77
CA ALA A 186 -17.09 10.68 6.96
C ALA A 186 -18.32 11.10 7.78
N MET A 187 -18.54 10.51 8.96
CA MET A 187 -19.67 10.83 9.85
C MET A 187 -19.18 11.61 11.07
N GLU A 188 -19.98 12.55 11.56
CA GLU A 188 -19.68 13.33 12.76
C GLU A 188 -19.68 12.46 14.03
N THR A 189 -20.62 11.52 14.12
CA THR A 189 -20.66 10.49 15.16
C THR A 189 -20.84 9.11 14.52
N PRO A 190 -19.81 8.24 14.53
CA PRO A 190 -19.93 6.90 13.96
C PRO A 190 -20.86 6.04 14.81
N THR A 191 -21.74 5.28 14.17
CA THR A 191 -22.55 4.23 14.82
C THR A 191 -21.72 2.97 15.03
N GLU A 192 -22.13 2.09 15.96
CA GLU A 192 -21.46 0.81 16.19
C GLU A 192 -21.43 -0.05 14.91
N GLU A 193 -22.52 -0.04 14.13
CA GLU A 193 -22.61 -0.73 12.83
C GLU A 193 -21.57 -0.22 11.82
N ALA A 194 -21.34 1.10 11.76
CA ALA A 194 -20.34 1.67 10.88
C ALA A 194 -18.91 1.31 11.33
N THR A 195 -18.67 1.32 12.64
CA THR A 195 -17.37 0.94 13.22
C THR A 195 -17.02 -0.51 12.89
N ASP A 196 -17.99 -1.42 12.97
CA ASP A 196 -17.82 -2.81 12.56
C ASP A 196 -17.66 -2.93 11.04
N TYR A 197 -18.34 -2.09 10.26
CA TYR A 197 -18.19 -2.06 8.79
C TYR A 197 -16.78 -1.64 8.34
N TYR A 198 -16.11 -0.76 9.08
CA TYR A 198 -14.75 -0.31 8.80
C TYR A 198 -13.66 -1.23 9.38
N ARG A 199 -14.02 -2.19 10.23
CA ARG A 199 -13.04 -3.06 10.87
C ARG A 199 -12.23 -3.84 9.84
N ASN A 200 -10.93 -3.60 9.87
CA ASN A 200 -9.96 -4.38 9.13
C ASN A 200 -9.48 -5.54 10.01
N THR A 201 -10.28 -6.61 10.09
CA THR A 201 -9.97 -7.80 10.90
C THR A 201 -8.64 -8.47 10.52
N PRO A 202 -8.19 -8.48 9.24
CA PRO A 202 -6.84 -8.92 8.90
C PRO A 202 -5.69 -8.06 9.49
N GLN A 203 -5.93 -6.78 9.77
CA GLN A 203 -4.88 -5.83 10.21
C GLN A 203 -4.90 -5.58 11.73
N ALA A 204 -6.07 -5.55 12.36
CA ALA A 204 -6.23 -5.25 13.78
C ALA A 204 -7.01 -6.37 14.49
N TRP A 205 -6.31 -7.12 15.36
CA TRP A 205 -6.91 -8.16 16.22
C TRP A 205 -7.54 -7.59 17.51
N ASN A 206 -7.62 -6.26 17.66
CA ASN A 206 -8.18 -5.67 18.87
C ASN A 206 -9.72 -5.67 18.80
N ARG A 207 -10.32 -6.53 19.64
CA ARG A 207 -11.76 -6.55 19.94
C ARG A 207 -12.20 -5.30 20.68
#